data_AF-A0A9P5YQF7-F1
#
_entry.id   AF-A0A9P5YQF7-F1
#
_cell.length_a   1.000
_cell.length_b   1.000
_cell.length_c   1.000
_cell.angle_alpha   90.00
_cell.angle_beta   90.00
_cell.angle_gamma   90.00
#
_symmetry.space_group_name_H-M   'P 1'
#
loop_
_entity.id
_entity.type
_entity.pdbx_description
1 polymer ?
#
loop_
_entity_poly.entity_id
_entity_poly.type
_entity_poly.pdbx_seq_one_letter_code
_entity_poly.pdbx_strand_id
1 'polypeptide(L)' 'NIEHTLKIIKDDQLADKIWKWLSAPDSSKNYNEAREKYQADTCAWFLNGERFHHFLERPDFIWIKG' A
#
# COMPACT_ATOMS: atom_id res chain seq x y z
N ASN A 1 10.77 26.11 31.32
CA ASN A 1 9.29 26.03 31.37
C ASN A 1 8.89 24.58 31.13
N ILE A 2 8.53 23.85 32.18
CA ILE A 2 8.31 22.39 32.17
C ILE A 2 7.05 22.01 31.39
N GLU A 3 6.02 22.86 31.41
CA GLU A 3 4.75 22.61 30.71
C GLU A 3 4.94 22.55 29.19
N HIS A 4 5.80 23.42 28.65
CA HIS A 4 6.11 23.45 27.22
C HIS A 4 6.78 22.15 26.76
N THR A 5 7.75 21.65 27.53
CA THR A 5 8.43 20.38 27.26
C THR A 5 7.47 19.19 27.31
N LEU A 6 6.55 19.18 28.28
CA LEU A 6 5.53 18.12 28.39
C LEU A 6 4.55 18.12 27.21
N LYS A 7 4.24 19.30 26.66
CA LYS A 7 3.38 19.43 25.48
C LYS A 7 4.04 18.84 24.23
N ILE A 8 5.31 19.18 23.99
CA ILE A 8 6.09 18.63 22.86
C ILE A 8 6.13 17.10 22.89
N ILE A 9 6.46 16.51 24.05
CA ILE A 9 6.54 15.05 24.19
C ILE A 9 5.19 14.38 23.89
N LYS A 10 4.08 14.99 24.32
CA LYS A 10 2.73 14.48 24.03
C LYS A 10 2.41 14.57 22.53
N ASP A 11 2.78 15.67 21.88
CA ASP A 11 2.54 15.88 20.46
C ASP A 11 3.36 14.90 19.61
N ASP A 12 4.63 14.65 19.95
CA ASP A 12 5.48 13.66 19.28
C ASP A 12 4.91 12.24 19.41
N GLN A 13 4.47 11.85 20.61
CA GLN A 13 3.84 10.55 20.82
C GLN A 13 2.53 10.37 20.05
N LEU A 14 1.76 11.44 19.86
CA LEU A 14 0.55 11.41 19.05
C LEU A 14 0.89 11.26 17.57
N ALA A 15 1.87 12.03 17.09
CA ALA A 15 2.35 11.93 15.71
C ALA A 15 2.84 10.51 15.38
N ASP A 16 3.63 9.90 16.27
CA ASP A 16 4.11 8.53 16.10
C ASP A 16 2.98 7.50 16.00
N LYS A 17 1.90 7.67 16.78
CA LYS A 17 0.74 6.78 16.72
C LYS A 17 -0.02 6.93 15.40
N ILE A 18 -0.19 8.17 14.94
CA ILE A 18 -0.83 8.45 13.65
C ILE A 18 0.00 7.86 12.51
N TRP A 19 1.32 8.07 12.52
CA TRP A 19 2.22 7.49 11.51
C TRP A 19 2.15 5.97 11.51
N LYS A 20 2.20 5.31 12.67
CA LYS A 20 2.05 3.84 12.76
C LYS A 20 0.69 3.34 12.27
N TRP A 21 -0.38 4.10 12.47
CA TRP A 21 -1.72 3.76 11.98
C TRP A 21 -1.84 3.93 10.46
N LEU A 22 -1.19 4.95 9.90
CA LEU A 22 -1.13 5.19 8.44
C LEU A 22 -0.12 4.30 7.73
N SER A 23 0.86 3.74 8.44
CA SER A 23 1.87 2.85 7.88
C SER A 23 1.20 1.68 7.18
N ALA A 24 1.62 1.43 5.93
CA ALA A 24 1.18 0.26 5.21
C ALA A 24 1.54 -1.02 6.00
N PRO A 25 0.67 -2.04 5.99
CA PRO A 25 1.03 -3.34 6.54
C PRO A 25 2.20 -3.93 5.75
N ASP A 26 2.99 -4.79 6.40
CA ASP A 26 4.02 -5.54 5.70
C ASP A 26 3.39 -6.42 4.61
N SER A 27 3.64 -6.05 3.36
CA SER A 27 3.09 -6.74 2.18
C SER A 27 3.86 -8.00 1.81
N SER A 28 4.97 -8.31 2.49
CA SER A 28 5.82 -9.46 2.17
C SER A 28 5.07 -10.78 2.22
N LYS A 29 4.19 -10.94 3.22
CA LYS A 29 3.36 -12.14 3.38
C LYS A 29 2.43 -12.36 2.19
N ASN A 30 1.68 -11.32 1.80
CA ASN A 30 0.77 -11.40 0.65
C ASN A 30 1.54 -11.68 -0.65
N TYR A 31 2.70 -11.05 -0.82
CA TYR A 31 3.57 -11.30 -1.97
C TYR A 31 4.04 -12.75 -2.03
N ASN A 32 4.57 -13.28 -0.92
CA ASN A 32 5.08 -14.64 -0.85
C ASN A 32 3.96 -15.68 -1.10
N GLU A 33 2.80 -15.51 -0.48
CA GLU A 33 1.65 -16.40 -0.70
C GLU A 33 1.15 -16.37 -2.16
N ALA A 34 1.08 -15.18 -2.77
CA ALA A 34 0.71 -15.05 -4.18
C ALA A 34 1.76 -15.68 -5.10
N ARG A 35 3.04 -15.54 -4.75
CA ARG A 35 4.15 -16.13 -5.49
C ARG A 35 4.18 -17.66 -5.39
N GLU A 36 3.90 -18.22 -4.22
CA GLU A 36 3.82 -19.68 -4.03
C GLU A 36 2.67 -20.29 -4.83
N LYS A 37 1.53 -19.61 -4.90
CA LYS A 37 0.34 -20.05 -5.66
C LYS A 37 0.39 -19.69 -7.14
N TYR A 38 1.42 -18.99 -7.58
CA TYR A 38 1.55 -18.55 -8.96
C TYR A 38 1.66 -19.77 -9.89
N GLN A 39 0.82 -19.77 -10.93
CA GLN A 39 0.95 -20.70 -12.05
C GLN A 39 1.38 -19.89 -13.29
N ALA A 40 2.27 -20.47 -14.10
CA ALA A 40 2.68 -19.85 -15.36
C ALA A 40 1.45 -19.46 -16.20
N ASP A 41 1.54 -18.32 -16.87
CA ASP A 41 0.50 -17.74 -17.74
C ASP A 41 -0.81 -17.35 -17.04
N THR A 42 -0.88 -17.44 -15.70
CA THR A 42 -2.01 -16.89 -14.93
C THR A 42 -2.13 -15.39 -15.20
N CYS A 43 -3.36 -14.95 -15.48
CA CYS A 43 -3.69 -13.59 -15.84
C CYS A 43 -3.04 -13.07 -17.15
N ALA A 44 -2.34 -13.90 -17.94
CA ALA A 44 -1.72 -13.45 -19.19
C ALA A 44 -2.75 -12.90 -20.19
N TRP A 45 -3.95 -13.50 -20.26
CA TRP A 45 -5.05 -13.01 -21.08
C TRP A 45 -5.49 -11.58 -20.72
N PHE A 46 -5.34 -11.20 -19.44
CA PHE A 46 -5.70 -9.88 -18.95
C PHE A 46 -4.52 -8.90 -19.10
N LEU A 47 -3.32 -9.30 -18.66
CA LEU A 47 -2.11 -8.47 -18.66
C LEU A 47 -1.62 -8.13 -20.07
N ASN A 48 -1.83 -9.03 -21.03
CA ASN A 48 -1.49 -8.80 -22.44
C ASN A 48 -2.70 -8.30 -23.25
N GLY A 49 -3.85 -8.06 -22.60
CA GLY A 49 -5.07 -7.62 -23.24
C GLY A 49 -5.07 -6.12 -23.48
N GLU A 50 -5.72 -5.67 -24.56
CA GLU A 50 -5.81 -4.25 -24.92
C GLU A 50 -6.38 -3.39 -23.80
N ARG A 51 -7.31 -3.92 -23.00
CA ARG A 51 -7.91 -3.19 -21.87
C ARG A 51 -6.88 -2.81 -20.81
N PHE A 52 -5.94 -3.72 -20.49
CA PHE A 52 -4.90 -3.42 -19.50
C PHE A 52 -3.85 -2.47 -20.07
N HIS A 53 -3.47 -2.62 -21.35
CA HIS A 53 -2.58 -1.68 -22.02
C HIS A 53 -3.18 -0.28 -22.12
N HIS A 54 -4.46 -0.16 -22.48
CA HIS A 54 -5.16 1.12 -22.51
C HIS A 54 -5.18 1.79 -21.13
N PHE A 55 -5.37 1.00 -20.06
CA PHE A 55 -5.28 1.51 -18.70
C PHE A 55 -3.88 2.03 -18.35
N LEU A 56 -2.80 1.35 -18.79
CA LEU A 56 -1.43 1.83 -18.55
C LEU A 56 -1.15 3.15 -19.29
N GLU A 57 -1.68 3.31 -20.49
CA GLU A 57 -1.52 4.53 -21.28
C GLU A 57 -2.39 5.70 -20.79
N ARG A 58 -3.59 5.37 -20.30
CA ARG A 58 -4.60 6.32 -19.83
C ARG A 58 -5.21 5.78 -18.54
N PRO A 59 -4.62 6.13 -17.39
CA PRO A 59 -5.12 5.69 -16.09
C PRO A 59 -6.40 6.47 -15.75
N ASP A 60 -7.52 6.01 -16.30
CA ASP A 60 -8.82 6.65 -16.18
C ASP A 60 -9.57 6.23 -14.91
N PHE A 61 -9.12 5.16 -14.25
CA PHE A 61 -9.73 4.57 -13.06
C PHE A 61 -8.69 4.18 -12.00
N ILE A 62 -8.85 4.65 -10.77
CA ILE A 62 -8.03 4.18 -9.65
C ILE A 62 -8.56 2.82 -9.19
N TRP A 63 -7.79 1.77 -9.44
CA TRP A 63 -7.98 0.49 -8.75
C TRP A 63 -7.37 0.61 -7.35
N ILE A 64 -8.18 1.01 -6.37
CA ILE A 64 -7.79 0.80 -4.97
C ILE A 64 -7.93 -0.69 -4.71
N LYS A 65 -6.83 -1.44 -4.85
CA LYS A 65 -6.73 -2.74 -4.20
C LYS A 65 -6.54 -2.49 -2.70
N GLY A 66 -7.49 -2.96 -1.90
CA GLY A 66 -7.30 -3.20 -0.48
C GLY A 66 -6.38 -4.38 -0.22
#